data_AF-A0A929INQ4-F1
#
_entry.id   AF-A0A929INQ4-F1
#
_cell.length_a   1.000
_cell.length_b   1.000
_cell.length_c   1.000
_cell.angle_alpha   90.00
_cell.angle_beta   90.00
_cell.angle_gamma   90.00
#
_symmetry.space_group_name_H-M   'P 1'
#
loop_
_entity.id
_entity.type
_entity.pdbx_description
1 polymer ?
#
loop_
_entity_poly.entity_id
_entity_poly.type
_entity_poly.pdbx_seq_one_letter_code
_entity_poly.pdbx_strand_id
1 'polypeptide(L)'
;MTGQMRAAHARSGNATAASYGGWRRYSKVAYQSSTHGGRYVQNYANATARAYGAFEKAGVMPAGSILAKDSFGVNGKGNVSVGPMFLMEKMAAGFNADSGNWKYTMFTPNGAVFGETNGKNSAGMQFCIECHAAVAEEQDHMMFLPEEYRTR
;
A
#
# COMPACT_ATOMS: atom_id res chain seq x y z
N MET A 1 8.17 16.08 4.68
CA MET A 1 7.15 15.46 3.80
C MET A 1 6.25 14.47 4.55
N THR A 2 6.80 13.51 5.30
CA THR A 2 6.03 12.48 6.02
C THR A 2 4.87 12.99 6.89
N GLY A 3 5.07 14.09 7.64
CA GLY A 3 4.00 14.69 8.45
C GLY A 3 2.83 15.28 7.63
N GLN A 4 3.12 15.89 6.47
CA GLN A 4 2.09 16.46 5.59
C GLN A 4 1.27 15.36 4.91
N MET A 5 1.91 14.27 4.49
CA MET A 5 1.22 13.10 3.94
C MET A 5 0.25 12.50 4.96
N ARG A 6 0.73 12.22 6.18
CA ARG A 6 -0.10 11.69 7.28
C ARG A 6 -1.31 12.57 7.56
N ALA A 7 -1.11 13.88 7.67
CA ALA A 7 -2.21 14.83 7.88
C ALA A 7 -3.22 14.83 6.72
N ALA A 8 -2.74 14.72 5.48
CA ALA A 8 -3.62 14.66 4.31
C ALA A 8 -4.44 13.37 4.26
N HIS A 9 -3.81 12.23 4.49
CA HIS A 9 -4.48 10.92 4.46
C HIS A 9 -5.44 10.72 5.64
N ALA A 10 -5.16 11.31 6.80
CA ALA A 10 -6.07 11.29 7.95
C ALA A 10 -7.42 11.99 7.66
N ARG A 11 -7.48 12.93 6.70
CA ARG A 11 -8.74 13.58 6.27
C ARG A 11 -9.70 12.64 5.54
N SER A 12 -9.27 11.42 5.22
CA SER A 12 -10.12 10.39 4.62
C SER A 12 -11.29 9.95 5.52
N GLY A 13 -11.18 10.14 6.83
CA GLY A 13 -12.07 9.51 7.81
C GLY A 13 -11.84 8.00 7.96
N ASN A 14 -10.87 7.42 7.23
CA ASN A 14 -10.51 6.02 7.34
C ASN A 14 -9.48 5.82 8.47
N ALA A 15 -9.84 5.04 9.48
CA ALA A 15 -9.01 4.84 10.68
C ALA A 15 -7.63 4.23 10.36
N THR A 16 -7.56 3.39 9.33
CA THR A 16 -6.32 2.77 8.85
C THR A 16 -5.41 3.82 8.20
N ALA A 17 -5.96 4.66 7.32
CA ALA A 17 -5.24 5.77 6.71
C ALA A 17 -4.79 6.85 7.72
N ALA A 18 -5.48 6.96 8.86
CA ALA A 18 -5.06 7.85 9.94
C ALA A 18 -3.95 7.26 10.83
N SER A 19 -3.85 5.92 10.92
CA SER A 19 -2.98 5.23 11.90
C SER A 19 -1.69 4.66 11.34
N TYR A 20 -1.53 4.56 10.01
CA TYR A 20 -0.33 3.95 9.39
C TYR A 20 1.00 4.58 9.84
N GLY A 21 0.97 5.85 10.26
CA GLY A 21 2.15 6.56 10.72
C GLY A 21 2.83 5.93 11.96
N GLY A 22 2.12 5.10 12.73
CA GLY A 22 2.66 4.34 13.85
C GLY A 22 3.16 2.94 13.50
N TRP A 23 3.04 2.52 12.24
CA TRP A 23 3.39 1.17 11.82
C TRP A 23 4.87 1.01 11.48
N ARG A 24 5.34 -0.26 11.41
CA ARG A 24 6.71 -0.56 11.01
C ARG A 24 6.90 -0.16 9.54
N ARG A 25 7.90 0.67 9.27
CA ARG A 25 8.36 0.99 7.91
C ARG A 25 9.42 -0.01 7.48
N TYR A 26 9.25 -0.62 6.31
CA TYR A 26 10.16 -1.62 5.72
C TYR A 26 11.03 -1.06 4.60
N SER A 27 10.87 0.22 4.25
CA SER A 27 11.79 0.94 3.36
C SER A 27 12.77 1.81 4.16
N LYS A 28 14.06 1.80 3.79
CA LYS A 28 15.10 2.67 4.38
C LYS A 28 14.83 4.14 4.06
N VAL A 29 14.49 4.39 2.80
CA VAL A 29 14.16 5.70 2.21
C VAL A 29 12.95 5.54 1.29
N ALA A 30 12.36 6.65 0.86
CA ALA A 30 11.38 6.60 -0.21
C ALA A 30 12.08 6.29 -1.54
N TYR A 31 11.49 5.42 -2.36
CA TYR A 31 12.03 5.01 -3.65
C TYR A 31 11.03 5.25 -4.76
N GLN A 32 11.52 5.49 -5.98
CA GLN A 32 10.65 5.75 -7.11
C GLN A 32 10.01 4.44 -7.60
N SER A 33 8.71 4.46 -7.80
CA SER A 33 7.95 3.31 -8.30
C SER A 33 7.22 3.67 -9.59
N SER A 34 7.62 3.04 -10.70
CA SER A 34 6.99 3.19 -12.01
C SER A 34 5.51 2.77 -11.99
N THR A 35 5.19 1.69 -11.25
CA THR A 35 3.84 1.15 -11.12
C THR A 35 2.89 2.03 -10.31
N HIS A 36 3.40 3.06 -9.62
CA HIS A 36 2.60 4.06 -8.89
C HIS A 36 2.69 5.44 -9.56
N GLY A 37 2.89 5.46 -10.88
CA GLY A 37 2.95 6.67 -11.71
C GLY A 37 4.24 7.48 -11.51
N GLY A 38 5.36 6.80 -11.26
CA GLY A 38 6.67 7.43 -11.09
C GLY A 38 6.84 8.21 -9.79
N ARG A 39 5.96 7.99 -8.81
CA ARG A 39 6.02 8.64 -7.49
C ARG A 39 7.04 7.96 -6.59
N TYR A 40 7.49 8.70 -5.58
CA TYR A 40 8.25 8.13 -4.47
C TYR A 40 7.29 7.48 -3.48
N VAL A 41 7.58 6.26 -3.05
CA VAL A 41 6.75 5.49 -2.12
C VAL A 41 7.57 4.98 -0.92
N GLN A 42 6.89 4.75 0.20
CA GLN A 42 7.44 4.00 1.33
C GLN A 42 6.47 2.91 1.76
N ASN A 43 6.99 1.77 2.20
CA ASN A 43 6.18 0.61 2.57
C ASN A 43 6.09 0.49 4.10
N TYR A 44 4.87 0.33 4.60
CA TYR A 44 4.58 0.10 6.01
C TYR A 44 3.70 -1.14 6.18
N ALA A 45 3.80 -1.80 7.32
CA ALA A 45 2.91 -2.90 7.68
C ALA A 45 2.47 -2.80 9.14
N ASN A 46 1.20 -3.10 9.41
CA ASN A 46 0.69 -3.19 10.77
C ASN A 46 1.32 -4.37 11.54
N ALA A 47 1.05 -4.47 12.85
CA ALA A 47 1.64 -5.51 13.69
C ALA A 47 1.26 -6.94 13.25
N THR A 48 0.02 -7.13 12.76
CA THR A 48 -0.46 -8.41 12.22
C THR A 48 0.36 -8.86 11.02
N ALA A 49 0.75 -7.91 10.17
CA ALA A 49 1.57 -8.11 8.97
C ALA A 49 3.10 -8.08 9.23
N ARG A 50 3.58 -8.34 10.46
CA ARG A 50 5.02 -8.28 10.79
C ARG A 50 5.89 -9.20 9.91
N ALA A 51 5.32 -10.29 9.40
CA ALA A 51 6.02 -11.23 8.53
C ALA A 51 6.45 -10.60 7.20
N TYR A 52 5.90 -9.43 6.83
CA TYR A 52 6.25 -8.71 5.60
C TYR A 52 7.76 -8.41 5.51
N GLY A 53 8.44 -8.23 6.65
CA GLY A 53 9.90 -8.06 6.71
C GLY A 53 10.72 -9.30 6.37
N ALA A 54 10.10 -10.47 6.24
CA ALA A 54 10.73 -11.67 5.69
C ALA A 54 10.71 -11.71 4.15
N PHE A 55 10.07 -10.71 3.52
CA PHE A 55 10.00 -10.54 2.05
C PHE A 55 9.46 -11.80 1.36
N GLU A 56 10.17 -12.35 0.37
CA GLU A 56 9.76 -13.55 -0.36
C GLU A 56 9.55 -14.78 0.55
N LYS A 57 10.02 -14.73 1.81
CA LYS A 57 9.78 -15.76 2.83
C LYS A 57 8.67 -15.42 3.81
N ALA A 58 7.87 -14.38 3.56
CA ALA A 58 6.78 -13.94 4.42
C ALA A 58 5.62 -14.95 4.47
N GLY A 59 5.44 -15.73 3.40
CA GLY A 59 4.32 -16.66 3.24
C GLY A 59 2.98 -15.95 3.21
N VAL A 60 1.91 -16.72 3.41
CA VAL A 60 0.54 -16.21 3.42
C VAL A 60 0.28 -15.36 4.65
N MET A 61 -0.22 -14.15 4.45
CA MET A 61 -0.56 -13.24 5.53
C MET A 61 -1.85 -13.66 6.23
N PRO A 62 -1.95 -13.54 7.56
CA PRO A 62 -3.21 -13.74 8.27
C PRO A 62 -4.21 -12.61 7.96
N ALA A 63 -5.50 -12.92 8.04
CA ALA A 63 -6.55 -11.91 7.92
C ALA A 63 -6.35 -10.78 8.95
N GLY A 64 -6.63 -9.53 8.55
CA GLY A 64 -6.33 -8.32 9.31
C GLY A 64 -4.88 -7.81 9.14
N SER A 65 -4.07 -8.48 8.32
CA SER A 65 -2.79 -7.92 7.86
C SER A 65 -3.05 -6.73 6.95
N ILE A 66 -2.38 -5.60 7.21
CA ILE A 66 -2.51 -4.42 6.36
C ILE A 66 -1.13 -3.90 5.98
N LEU A 67 -0.95 -3.72 4.67
CA LEU A 67 0.20 -3.04 4.10
C LEU A 67 -0.24 -1.67 3.57
N ALA A 68 0.57 -0.66 3.84
CA ALA A 68 0.34 0.70 3.39
C ALA A 68 1.52 1.20 2.55
N LYS A 69 1.20 1.96 1.51
CA LYS A 69 2.16 2.77 0.77
C LYS A 69 1.73 4.23 0.79
N ASP A 70 2.48 5.06 1.51
CA ASP A 70 2.40 6.51 1.31
C ASP A 70 3.18 6.90 0.05
N SER A 71 2.80 8.01 -0.58
CA SER A 71 3.51 8.47 -1.76
C SER A 71 3.58 9.99 -1.88
N PHE A 72 4.60 10.47 -2.59
CA PHE A 72 4.74 11.87 -2.96
C PHE A 72 5.33 12.01 -4.37
N GLY A 73 5.02 13.11 -5.04
CA GLY A 73 5.61 13.49 -6.31
C GLY A 73 6.74 14.50 -6.12
N VAL A 74 7.71 14.48 -7.03
CA VAL A 74 8.72 15.53 -7.19
C VAL A 74 8.68 15.95 -8.66
N ASN A 75 8.45 17.23 -8.93
CA ASN A 75 8.44 17.72 -10.31
C ASN A 75 9.86 18.07 -10.80
N GLY A 76 10.01 18.40 -12.09
CA GLY A 76 11.31 18.75 -12.68
C GLY A 76 11.99 20.00 -12.09
N LYS A 77 11.29 20.78 -11.25
CA LYS A 77 11.84 21.93 -10.52
C LYS A 77 12.23 21.56 -9.08
N GLY A 78 12.07 20.30 -8.67
CA GLY A 78 12.32 19.84 -7.31
C GLY A 78 11.18 20.10 -6.32
N ASN A 79 10.03 20.62 -6.76
CA ASN A 79 8.89 20.85 -5.87
C ASN A 79 8.24 19.52 -5.48
N VAL A 80 7.94 19.37 -4.19
CA VAL A 80 7.36 18.15 -3.64
C VAL A 80 5.85 18.33 -3.43
N SER A 81 5.05 17.34 -3.80
CA SER A 81 3.60 17.32 -3.59
C SER A 81 3.14 16.00 -2.97
N VAL A 82 2.10 16.06 -2.12
CA VAL A 82 1.47 14.86 -1.57
C VAL A 82 0.90 14.02 -2.71
N GLY A 83 1.18 12.71 -2.67
CA GLY A 83 0.64 11.73 -3.59
C GLY A 83 -0.51 10.92 -2.98
N PRO A 84 -1.10 10.03 -3.78
CA PRO A 84 -2.07 9.06 -3.29
C PRO A 84 -1.52 8.19 -2.15
N MET A 85 -2.42 7.61 -1.37
CA MET A 85 -2.10 6.52 -0.45
C MET A 85 -2.74 5.23 -0.95
N PHE A 86 -2.01 4.12 -0.80
CA PHE A 86 -2.46 2.81 -1.22
C PHE A 86 -2.48 1.88 -0.01
N LEU A 87 -3.59 1.18 0.19
CA LEU A 87 -3.75 0.14 1.20
C LEU A 87 -4.03 -1.19 0.52
N MET A 88 -3.50 -2.26 1.11
CA MET A 88 -3.97 -3.62 0.89
C MET A 88 -4.20 -4.31 2.23
N GLU A 89 -5.41 -4.78 2.46
CA GLU A 89 -5.85 -5.46 3.67
C GLU A 89 -6.20 -6.91 3.36
N LYS A 90 -5.60 -7.86 4.08
CA LYS A 90 -5.91 -9.28 3.95
C LYS A 90 -7.25 -9.55 4.63
N MET A 91 -8.25 -9.91 3.84
CA MET A 91 -9.60 -10.23 4.30
C MET A 91 -9.72 -11.72 4.63
N ALA A 92 -10.84 -12.10 5.24
CA ALA A 92 -11.19 -13.50 5.44
C ALA A 92 -11.31 -14.25 4.10
N ALA A 93 -11.14 -15.57 4.15
CA ALA A 93 -11.32 -16.43 2.97
C ALA A 93 -12.72 -16.26 2.37
N GLY A 94 -12.79 -16.23 1.04
CA GLY A 94 -14.04 -16.03 0.29
C GLY A 94 -14.40 -14.57 0.03
N PHE A 95 -13.56 -13.61 0.44
CA PHE A 95 -13.78 -12.19 0.17
C PHE A 95 -13.73 -11.86 -1.32
N ASN A 96 -12.65 -12.27 -2.00
CA ASN A 96 -12.44 -12.07 -3.43
C ASN A 96 -11.32 -13.00 -3.89
N ALA A 97 -11.65 -13.97 -4.74
CA ALA A 97 -10.68 -14.99 -5.18
C ALA A 97 -9.59 -14.38 -6.07
N ASP A 98 -9.97 -13.50 -7.00
CA ASP A 98 -9.06 -12.87 -7.98
C ASP A 98 -7.97 -12.03 -7.30
N SER A 99 -8.27 -11.49 -6.12
CA SER A 99 -7.34 -10.70 -5.33
C SER A 99 -6.59 -11.49 -4.26
N GLY A 100 -6.74 -12.82 -4.19
CA GLY A 100 -6.18 -13.61 -3.10
C GLY A 100 -6.73 -13.22 -1.72
N ASN A 101 -7.97 -12.72 -1.69
CA ASN A 101 -8.64 -12.12 -0.53
C ASN A 101 -7.99 -10.82 -0.05
N TRP A 102 -7.21 -10.11 -0.87
CA TRP A 102 -6.74 -8.77 -0.54
C TRP A 102 -7.77 -7.71 -0.97
N LYS A 103 -8.16 -6.84 -0.05
CA LYS A 103 -8.93 -5.63 -0.35
C LYS A 103 -7.96 -4.49 -0.63
N TYR A 104 -7.99 -3.95 -1.84
CA TYR A 104 -7.22 -2.77 -2.20
C TYR A 104 -8.06 -1.52 -1.98
N THR A 105 -7.47 -0.48 -1.38
CA THR A 105 -8.10 0.84 -1.23
C THR A 105 -7.10 1.91 -1.66
N MET A 106 -7.53 2.84 -2.52
CA MET A 106 -6.74 3.99 -2.92
C MET A 106 -7.38 5.28 -2.42
N PHE A 107 -6.55 6.15 -1.84
CA PHE A 107 -6.93 7.50 -1.44
C PHE A 107 -6.25 8.51 -2.36
N THR A 108 -6.97 9.51 -2.82
CA THR A 108 -6.40 10.63 -3.56
C THR A 108 -5.51 11.48 -2.63
N PRO A 109 -4.68 12.40 -3.17
CA PRO A 109 -3.82 13.26 -2.36
C PRO A 109 -4.54 14.11 -1.31
N ASN A 110 -5.84 14.40 -1.48
CA ASN A 110 -6.61 15.17 -0.52
C ASN A 110 -7.21 14.32 0.61
N GLY A 111 -7.08 12.98 0.53
CA GLY A 111 -7.61 12.02 1.48
C GLY A 111 -8.91 11.34 1.02
N ALA A 112 -9.54 11.76 -0.08
CA ALA A 112 -10.79 11.12 -0.52
C ALA A 112 -10.53 9.69 -1.02
N VAL A 113 -11.44 8.75 -0.69
CA VAL A 113 -11.42 7.39 -1.26
C VAL A 113 -11.69 7.49 -2.76
N PHE A 114 -10.71 7.08 -3.57
CA PHE A 114 -10.85 6.93 -5.01
C PHE A 114 -11.57 5.64 -5.36
N GLY A 115 -11.15 4.53 -4.75
CA GLY A 115 -11.75 3.22 -4.97
C GLY A 115 -11.37 2.20 -3.90
N GLU A 116 -12.19 1.15 -3.79
CA GLU A 116 -12.03 0.03 -2.88
C GLU A 116 -12.57 -1.27 -3.49
N THR A 117 -11.84 -2.38 -3.35
CA THR A 117 -12.29 -3.71 -3.81
C THR A 117 -13.62 -4.09 -3.17
N ASN A 118 -14.59 -4.53 -3.97
CA ASN A 118 -15.97 -4.81 -3.56
C ASN A 118 -16.69 -3.61 -2.91
N GLY A 119 -16.19 -2.40 -3.13
CA GLY A 119 -16.74 -1.16 -2.58
C GLY A 119 -16.86 -0.06 -3.63
N LYS A 120 -16.69 1.19 -3.16
CA LYS A 120 -16.75 2.38 -4.02
C LYS A 120 -15.77 2.22 -5.19
N ASN A 121 -16.24 2.45 -6.42
CA ASN A 121 -15.40 2.42 -7.62
C ASN A 121 -14.49 1.16 -7.69
N SER A 122 -15.04 -0.02 -7.36
CA SER A 122 -14.29 -1.28 -7.36
C SER A 122 -13.66 -1.59 -8.72
N ALA A 123 -14.30 -1.21 -9.83
CA ALA A 123 -13.71 -1.34 -11.17
C ALA A 123 -12.38 -0.58 -11.30
N GLY A 124 -12.24 0.56 -10.61
CA GLY A 124 -10.99 1.31 -10.55
C GLY A 124 -9.85 0.60 -9.80
N MET A 125 -10.13 -0.49 -9.08
CA MET A 125 -9.13 -1.31 -8.37
C MET A 125 -8.63 -2.51 -9.19
N GLN A 126 -9.16 -2.74 -10.40
CA GLN A 126 -8.79 -3.88 -11.23
C GLN A 126 -7.28 -3.94 -11.51
N PHE A 127 -6.66 -2.79 -11.83
CA PHE A 127 -5.22 -2.70 -12.04
C PHE A 127 -4.41 -3.14 -10.81
N CYS A 128 -4.88 -2.80 -9.60
CA CYS A 128 -4.21 -3.20 -8.36
C CYS A 128 -4.24 -4.73 -8.23
N ILE A 129 -5.40 -5.34 -8.47
CA ILE A 129 -5.62 -6.78 -8.37
C ILE A 129 -4.73 -7.53 -9.35
N GLU A 130 -4.80 -7.19 -10.64
CA GLU A 130 -4.07 -7.90 -11.71
C GLU A 130 -2.55 -7.80 -11.53
N CYS A 131 -2.04 -6.60 -11.23
CA CYS A 131 -0.61 -6.39 -11.03
C CYS A 131 -0.08 -7.17 -9.82
N HIS A 132 -0.87 -7.23 -8.73
CA HIS A 132 -0.49 -7.96 -7.54
C HIS A 132 -0.73 -9.47 -7.64
N ALA A 133 -1.65 -9.94 -8.49
CA ALA A 133 -1.84 -11.36 -8.78
C ALA A 133 -0.73 -11.95 -9.66
N ALA A 134 0.08 -11.10 -10.30
CA ALA A 134 1.16 -11.54 -11.20
C ALA A 134 2.46 -11.99 -10.47
N VAL A 135 2.51 -11.91 -9.14
CA VAL A 135 3.64 -12.43 -8.34
C VAL A 135 3.53 -13.95 -8.20
N ALA A 136 4.58 -14.62 -7.72
CA ALA A 136 4.49 -16.04 -7.41
C ALA A 136 3.44 -16.32 -6.32
N GLU A 137 2.74 -17.44 -6.41
CA GLU A 137 1.64 -17.79 -5.49
C GLU A 137 2.07 -17.74 -4.02
N GLU A 138 3.30 -18.17 -3.73
CA GLU A 138 3.88 -18.20 -2.39
C GLU A 138 4.15 -16.80 -1.81
N GLN A 139 4.14 -15.76 -2.64
CA GLN A 139 4.27 -14.36 -2.22
C GLN A 139 2.94 -13.75 -1.77
N ASP A 140 1.82 -14.48 -1.87
CA ASP A 140 0.49 -14.06 -1.40
C ASP A 140 0.12 -12.64 -1.88
N HIS A 141 0.24 -12.41 -3.19
CA HIS A 141 -0.03 -11.12 -3.84
C HIS A 141 0.83 -9.94 -3.34
N MET A 142 1.88 -10.18 -2.55
CA MET A 142 2.76 -9.12 -2.07
C MET A 142 3.92 -8.88 -3.03
N MET A 143 3.82 -7.79 -3.80
CA MET A 143 4.95 -7.27 -4.55
C MET A 143 5.88 -6.47 -3.63
N PHE A 144 7.01 -7.08 -3.26
CA PHE A 144 8.00 -6.48 -2.37
C PHE A 144 8.79 -5.36 -3.03
N LEU A 145 9.23 -4.40 -2.22
CA LEU A 145 10.10 -3.30 -2.64
C LEU A 145 11.49 -3.80 -3.10
N PRO A 146 12.23 -3.05 -3.92
CA PRO A 146 13.57 -3.45 -4.37
C PRO A 146 14.55 -3.64 -3.20
N GLU A 147 15.46 -4.61 -3.33
CA GLU A 147 16.32 -5.09 -2.24
C GLU A 147 17.17 -4.00 -1.59
N GLU A 148 17.70 -3.08 -2.39
CA GLU A 148 18.55 -1.99 -1.94
C GLU A 148 17.83 -1.06 -0.93
N TYR A 149 16.50 -0.96 -1.02
CA TYR A 149 15.67 -0.13 -0.14
C TYR A 149 15.11 -0.87 1.07
N ARG A 150 15.29 -2.20 1.19
CA ARG A 150 14.68 -3.02 2.25
C ARG A 150 15.32 -2.81 3.62
N THR A 151 14.51 -2.68 4.66
CA THR A 151 14.94 -2.81 6.06
C THR A 151 14.06 -3.82 6.78
N ARG A 152 14.64 -4.58 7.71
CA ARG A 152 13.92 -5.51 8.59
C ARG A 152 13.54 -4.78 9.86
#